data_AF-A0A191HWH7-F1
#
_entry.id   AF-A0A191HWH7-F1
#
_cell.length_a   1.000
_cell.length_b   1.000
_cell.length_c   1.000
_cell.angle_alpha   90.00
_cell.angle_beta   90.00
_cell.angle_gamma   90.00
#
_symmetry.space_group_name_H-M   'P 1'
#
loop_
_entity.id
_entity.type
_entity.pdbx_description
1 polymer ?
#
loop_
_entity_poly.entity_id
_entity_poly.type
_entity_poly.pdbx_seq_one_letter_code
_entity_poly.pdbx_strand_id
1 'polypeptide(L)'
;MINEGLNYVLKHELFKRLSSDEPVNNHILDLAFPQSYQLNIIELLELVFNTGNIENEACKSGINYIMSKQKKNGVWRINYVYRGEGYITFDKRGKDGEWLTYILNKIIK
;
A
#
# COMPACT_ATOMS: atom_id res chain seq x y z
N MET A 1 11.57 -19.21 -0.47
CA MET A 1 10.95 -18.24 -1.40
C MET A 1 9.94 -17.30 -0.75
N ILE A 2 8.72 -17.71 -0.36
CA ILE A 2 7.72 -16.75 0.20
C ILE A 2 8.23 -16.08 1.48
N ASN A 3 8.76 -16.86 2.43
CA ASN A 3 9.28 -16.32 3.69
C ASN A 3 10.49 -15.41 3.49
N GLU A 4 11.33 -15.66 2.48
CA GLU A 4 12.48 -14.80 2.19
C GLU A 4 12.04 -13.45 1.63
N GLY A 5 11.06 -13.44 0.72
CA GLY A 5 10.47 -12.20 0.21
C GLY A 5 9.76 -11.40 1.31
N LEU A 6 8.99 -12.08 2.17
CA LEU A 6 8.34 -11.44 3.32
C LEU A 6 9.38 -10.85 4.28
N ASN A 7 10.42 -11.61 4.63
CA ASN A 7 11.49 -11.13 5.51
C ASN A 7 12.21 -9.92 4.90
N TYR A 8 12.42 -9.92 3.59
CA TYR A 8 12.97 -8.77 2.88
C TYR A 8 12.06 -7.54 3.01
N VAL A 9 10.77 -7.68 2.75
CA VAL A 9 9.77 -6.61 2.89
C VAL A 9 9.73 -6.07 4.32
N LEU A 10 9.69 -6.95 5.33
CA LEU A 10 9.68 -6.55 6.75
C LEU A 10 10.99 -5.86 7.17
N LYS A 11 12.15 -6.34 6.69
CA LYS A 11 13.44 -5.68 6.96
C LYS A 11 13.49 -4.24 6.42
N HIS A 12 12.76 -3.97 5.35
CA HIS A 12 12.63 -2.67 4.72
C HIS A 12 11.48 -1.82 5.29
N GLU A 13 10.87 -2.22 6.41
CA GLU A 13 9.66 -1.58 6.95
C GLU A 13 8.60 -1.32 5.87
N LEU A 14 8.38 -2.37 5.07
CA LEU A 14 7.54 -2.41 3.88
C LEU A 14 8.13 -1.65 2.67
N PHE A 15 8.49 -0.38 2.81
CA PHE A 15 8.74 0.51 1.67
C PHE A 15 10.03 1.32 1.74
N LYS A 16 10.78 1.29 2.84
CA LYS A 16 11.96 2.12 3.06
C LYS A 16 13.22 1.48 2.49
N ARG A 17 14.26 2.29 2.28
CA ARG A 17 15.61 1.81 1.98
C ARG A 17 16.29 1.38 3.29
N LEU A 18 17.27 0.46 3.23
CA LEU A 18 18.08 0.12 4.42
C LEU A 18 19.15 1.17 4.71
N SER A 19 19.61 1.86 3.67
CA SER A 19 20.64 2.90 3.79
C SER A 19 20.09 4.26 4.23
N SER A 20 18.77 4.45 4.18
CA SER A 20 18.11 5.72 4.49
C SER A 20 16.65 5.48 4.87
N ASP A 21 16.08 6.29 5.76
CA ASP A 21 14.66 6.19 6.15
C ASP A 21 13.66 6.59 5.03
N GLU A 22 14.17 6.86 3.82
CA GLU A 22 13.39 7.26 2.65
C GLU A 22 12.78 6.07 1.90
N PRO A 23 11.67 6.30 1.16
CA PRO A 23 11.06 5.29 0.30
C PRO A 23 12.01 4.75 -0.79
N VAL A 24 11.85 3.48 -1.16
CA VAL A 24 12.64 2.83 -2.23
C VAL A 24 12.42 3.47 -3.61
N ASN A 25 11.26 4.05 -3.86
CA ASN A 25 10.96 4.90 -5.02
C ASN A 25 9.69 5.71 -4.74
N ASN A 26 9.33 6.66 -5.60
CA ASN A 26 8.16 7.52 -5.37
C ASN A 26 6.81 6.79 -5.46
N HIS A 27 6.73 5.73 -6.26
CA HIS A 27 5.49 5.00 -6.52
C HIS A 27 5.18 3.93 -5.48
N ILE A 28 6.17 3.52 -4.67
CA ILE A 28 5.94 2.56 -3.58
C ILE A 28 4.90 3.08 -2.57
N LEU A 29 4.71 4.41 -2.51
CA LEU A 29 3.73 5.05 -1.64
C LEU A 29 2.43 5.44 -2.37
N ASP A 30 2.23 4.97 -3.61
CA ASP A 30 1.01 5.25 -4.34
C ASP A 30 -0.19 4.54 -3.70
N LEU A 31 -1.27 5.28 -3.51
CA LEU A 31 -2.60 4.80 -3.18
C LEU A 31 -3.31 4.53 -4.51
N ALA A 32 -3.09 3.32 -5.03
CA ALA A 32 -3.56 2.89 -6.33
C ALA A 32 -4.30 1.55 -6.22
N PHE A 33 -5.34 1.40 -7.04
CA PHE A 33 -6.06 0.15 -7.24
C PHE A 33 -6.67 0.15 -8.66
N PRO A 34 -6.66 -0.98 -9.38
CA PRO A 34 -6.16 -2.32 -9.01
C PRO A 34 -4.63 -2.46 -9.03
N GLN A 35 -4.12 -3.61 -8.58
CA GLN A 35 -2.71 -3.98 -8.63
C GLN A 35 -2.14 -3.86 -10.05
N SER A 36 -0.84 -3.56 -10.16
CA SER A 36 -0.18 -3.35 -11.45
C SER A 36 1.22 -3.96 -11.47
N TYR A 37 1.98 -3.72 -12.54
CA TYR A 37 3.39 -4.12 -12.61
C TYR A 37 4.28 -3.45 -11.55
N GLN A 38 3.88 -2.29 -11.03
CA GLN A 38 4.65 -1.54 -10.06
C GLN A 38 4.03 -1.69 -8.67
N LEU A 39 4.85 -2.21 -7.76
CA LEU A 39 4.49 -2.46 -6.38
C LEU A 39 4.21 -1.15 -5.65
N ASN A 40 3.13 -1.13 -4.87
CA ASN A 40 2.76 0.00 -4.03
C ASN A 40 2.40 -0.41 -2.59
N ILE A 41 2.18 0.57 -1.73
CA ILE A 41 1.98 0.39 -0.29
C ILE A 41 0.72 -0.41 0.04
N ILE A 42 -0.30 -0.37 -0.80
CA ILE A 42 -1.54 -1.13 -0.61
C ILE A 42 -1.25 -2.62 -0.76
N GLU A 43 -0.50 -2.98 -1.78
CA GLU A 43 -0.10 -4.37 -2.04
C GLU A 43 0.84 -4.90 -0.96
N LEU A 44 1.74 -4.06 -0.45
CA LEU A 44 2.61 -4.40 0.67
C LEU A 44 1.81 -4.67 1.95
N LEU A 45 0.80 -3.85 2.23
CA LEU A 45 -0.09 -4.03 3.38
C LEU A 45 -0.98 -5.27 3.22
N GLU A 46 -1.51 -5.53 2.03
CA GLU A 46 -2.24 -6.76 1.72
C GLU A 46 -1.35 -8.00 1.88
N LEU A 47 -0.09 -7.93 1.45
CA LEU A 47 0.88 -9.02 1.61
C LEU A 47 1.09 -9.36 3.10
N VAL A 48 1.40 -8.37 3.94
CA VAL A 48 1.62 -8.64 5.38
C VAL A 48 0.33 -9.02 6.10
N PHE A 49 -0.82 -8.49 5.68
CA PHE A 49 -2.12 -8.90 6.21
C PHE A 49 -2.44 -10.36 5.88
N ASN A 50 -2.35 -10.75 4.61
CA ASN A 50 -2.68 -12.10 4.14
C ASN A 50 -1.70 -13.16 4.67
N THR A 51 -0.48 -12.76 5.05
CA THR A 51 0.50 -13.65 5.69
C THR A 51 0.43 -13.66 7.22
N GLY A 52 -0.45 -12.86 7.84
CA GLY A 52 -0.61 -12.81 9.29
C GLY A 52 0.45 -12.00 10.04
N ASN A 53 1.14 -11.08 9.36
CA ASN A 53 2.25 -10.28 9.91
C ASN A 53 1.91 -8.79 10.06
N ILE A 54 0.63 -8.40 9.97
CA ILE A 54 0.23 -6.99 10.05
C ILE A 54 0.61 -6.33 11.40
N GLU A 55 0.60 -7.10 12.48
CA GLU A 55 0.99 -6.65 13.83
C GLU A 55 2.51 -6.53 14.03
N ASN A 56 3.32 -6.88 13.03
CA ASN A 56 4.78 -6.72 13.12
C ASN A 56 5.14 -5.22 13.23
N GLU A 57 6.09 -4.90 14.10
CA GLU A 57 6.60 -3.53 14.29
C GLU A 57 7.02 -2.85 12.98
N ALA A 58 7.57 -3.61 12.03
CA ALA A 58 7.96 -3.12 10.70
C ALA A 58 6.78 -2.55 9.89
N CYS A 59 5.55 -2.95 10.19
CA CYS A 59 4.34 -2.48 9.51
C CYS A 59 3.87 -1.11 10.01
N LYS A 60 4.34 -0.64 11.17
CA LYS A 60 3.85 0.61 11.79
C LYS A 60 4.04 1.83 10.91
N SER A 61 5.19 1.93 10.23
CA SER A 61 5.47 3.07 9.34
C SER A 61 4.49 3.13 8.18
N GLY A 62 4.18 1.97 7.56
CA GLY A 62 3.20 1.86 6.47
C GLY A 62 1.77 2.12 6.93
N ILE A 63 1.36 1.58 8.08
CA ILE A 63 0.04 1.81 8.67
C ILE A 63 -0.14 3.29 8.99
N ASN A 64 0.83 3.91 9.66
CA ASN A 64 0.80 5.34 10.00
C ASN A 64 0.75 6.20 8.73
N TYR A 65 1.51 5.84 7.69
CA TYR A 65 1.46 6.53 6.40
C TYR A 65 0.04 6.49 5.83
N ILE A 66 -0.59 5.31 5.75
CA ILE A 66 -1.95 5.17 5.23
C ILE A 66 -2.96 5.93 6.09
N MET A 67 -2.90 5.80 7.42
CA MET A 67 -3.81 6.52 8.32
C MET A 67 -3.69 8.05 8.16
N SER A 68 -2.49 8.58 7.91
CA SER A 68 -2.29 10.00 7.62
C SER A 68 -2.95 10.48 6.31
N LYS A 69 -3.25 9.56 5.38
CA LYS A 69 -3.94 9.84 4.12
C LYS A 69 -5.45 9.66 4.19
N GLN A 70 -5.97 9.14 5.31
CA GLN A 70 -7.41 8.96 5.49
C GLN A 70 -8.09 10.32 5.61
N LYS A 71 -9.17 10.52 4.86
CA LYS A 71 -10.02 11.70 5.03
C LYS A 71 -10.83 11.59 6.33
N LYS A 72 -11.33 12.73 6.83
CA LYS A 72 -12.21 12.80 8.01
C LYS A 72 -13.43 11.88 7.94
N ASN A 73 -13.93 11.58 6.74
CA ASN A 73 -15.06 10.68 6.51
C ASN A 73 -14.67 9.19 6.42
N GLY A 74 -13.42 8.84 6.72
CA GLY A 74 -12.94 7.45 6.73
C GLY A 74 -12.54 6.89 5.37
N VAL A 75 -12.48 7.71 4.33
CA VAL A 75 -12.24 7.31 2.93
C VAL A 75 -10.84 7.72 2.48
N TRP A 76 -10.24 6.93 1.59
CA TRP A 76 -8.96 7.25 0.95
C TRP A 76 -9.16 7.70 -0.49
N ARG A 77 -8.32 8.63 -0.96
CA ARG A 77 -8.32 9.08 -2.36
C ARG A 77 -7.27 8.34 -3.16
N ILE A 78 -7.61 7.99 -4.39
CA ILE A 78 -6.65 7.49 -5.36
C ILE A 78 -5.69 8.61 -5.73
N ASN A 79 -4.39 8.42 -5.53
CA ASN A 79 -3.38 9.40 -5.92
C ASN A 79 -2.69 9.03 -7.25
N TYR A 80 -2.84 7.78 -7.69
CA TYR A 80 -2.23 7.26 -8.89
C TYR A 80 -3.14 6.24 -9.60
N VAL A 81 -3.16 6.30 -10.92
CA VAL A 81 -3.92 5.39 -11.78
C VAL A 81 -2.99 4.91 -12.88
N TYR A 82 -2.79 3.59 -12.95
CA TYR A 82 -2.01 2.98 -14.01
C TYR A 82 -2.73 3.13 -15.36
N ARG A 83 -1.97 3.50 -16.38
CA ARG A 83 -2.46 3.66 -17.75
C ARG A 83 -1.71 2.69 -18.65
N GLY A 84 -2.44 1.99 -19.50
CA GLY A 84 -1.89 1.05 -20.46
C GLY A 84 -3.00 0.21 -21.07
N GLU A 85 -2.72 -0.39 -22.23
CA GLU A 85 -3.64 -1.37 -22.82
C GLU A 85 -3.84 -2.54 -21.84
N GLY A 86 -5.10 -2.90 -21.60
CA GLY A 86 -5.48 -3.95 -20.65
C GLY A 86 -5.69 -3.50 -19.20
N TYR A 87 -5.37 -2.26 -18.84
CA TYR A 87 -5.67 -1.75 -17.49
C TYR A 87 -7.03 -1.06 -17.43
N ILE A 88 -7.91 -1.56 -16.56
CA ILE A 88 -9.20 -0.94 -16.27
C ILE A 88 -9.07 -0.07 -15.02
N THR A 89 -9.42 1.20 -15.15
CA THR A 89 -9.51 2.12 -14.00
C THR A 89 -10.82 1.90 -13.27
N PHE A 90 -10.76 1.50 -12.00
CA PHE A 90 -11.94 1.39 -11.14
C PHE A 90 -12.32 2.77 -10.62
N ASP A 91 -11.36 3.44 -9.98
CA ASP A 91 -11.52 4.74 -9.35
C ASP A 91 -10.61 5.78 -10.02
N LYS A 92 -11.14 6.97 -10.30
CA LYS A 92 -10.37 8.04 -10.97
C LYS A 92 -9.38 8.70 -10.01
N ARG A 93 -8.22 9.11 -10.53
CA ARG A 93 -7.23 9.90 -9.77
C ARG A 93 -7.88 11.14 -9.13
N GLY A 94 -7.57 11.35 -7.85
CA GLY A 94 -8.09 12.45 -7.02
C GLY A 94 -9.51 12.23 -6.51
N LYS A 95 -10.20 11.17 -6.92
CA LYS A 95 -11.50 10.79 -6.39
C LYS A 95 -11.33 9.85 -5.21
N ASP A 96 -12.41 9.77 -4.43
CA ASP A 96 -12.55 8.83 -3.35
C ASP A 96 -12.50 7.41 -3.97
N GLY A 97 -11.61 6.56 -3.45
CA GLY A 97 -11.41 5.20 -3.93
C GLY A 97 -12.23 4.24 -3.09
N GLU A 98 -13.36 3.78 -3.62
CA GLU A 98 -14.29 2.91 -2.88
C GLU A 98 -13.63 1.55 -2.59
N TRP A 99 -12.98 0.96 -3.60
CA TRP A 99 -12.29 -0.32 -3.47
C TRP A 99 -11.06 -0.23 -2.58
N LEU A 100 -10.27 0.83 -2.76
CA LEU A 100 -9.14 1.13 -1.90
C LEU A 100 -9.57 1.24 -0.43
N THR A 101 -10.67 1.96 -0.19
CA THR A 101 -11.21 2.16 1.16
C THR A 101 -11.71 0.86 1.77
N TYR A 102 -12.36 0.00 0.98
CA TYR A 102 -12.77 -1.34 1.42
C TYR A 102 -11.57 -2.19 1.86
N ILE A 103 -10.52 -2.26 1.03
CA ILE A 103 -9.30 -3.03 1.31
C ILE A 103 -8.63 -2.51 2.58
N LEU A 104 -8.42 -1.20 2.68
CA LEU A 104 -7.75 -0.59 3.84
C LEU A 104 -8.56 -0.75 5.13
N ASN A 105 -9.88 -0.67 5.06
CA ASN A 105 -10.73 -0.94 6.22
C ASN A 105 -10.58 -2.40 6.68
N LYS A 106 -10.49 -3.37 5.76
CA LYS A 106 -10.26 -4.78 6.12
C LYS A 106 -8.91 -5.02 6.81
N ILE A 107 -7.89 -4.25 6.45
CA ILE A 107 -6.53 -4.42 6.98
C ILE A 107 -6.36 -3.74 8.34
N ILE A 108 -6.96 -2.56 8.52
CA ILE A 108 -6.68 -1.68 9.66
C ILE A 108 -7.78 -1.75 10.74
N LYS A 109 -8.94 -2.33 10.45
CA LYS A 109 -10.07 -2.48 11.39
C LYS A 109 -10.46 -3.94 11.53
#